data_AF-A0A2D6BKX2-F1
#
_entry.id   AF-A0A2D6BKX2-F1
#
_cell.length_a   1.000
_cell.length_b   1.000
_cell.length_c   1.000
_cell.angle_alpha   90.00
_cell.angle_beta   90.00
_cell.angle_gamma   90.00
#
_symmetry.space_group_name_H-M   'P 1'
#
loop_
_entity.id
_entity.type
_entity.pdbx_description
1 polymer ?
#
loop_
_entity_poly.entity_id
_entity_poly.type
_entity_poly.pdbx_seq_one_letter_code
_entity_poly.pdbx_strand_id
1 'polypeptide(L)'
;MKPLLLSELPSAAAFAQIRPTLRQAVIAHKAARRVAIGDRVTLVFENRETVRWQVLEMCRVEGLTEPAAIQHELDVYNALLPGPGELSATLFIEITNLAEVREELDRLVGMDERVALRVGDDLVRATFDPSQMDEDRISAVHYVRFSLPEEAREAFSRPGTALTIEIDHPAYQARCELSADTRASLAADLEGGCPELQPLGDLPRADVGDEDKVVRTRGKVRLLRPAHPRAPGHHIAEPTVPGAAFLDAPPDLLAELLALVQETARKIEAEHGSCRVVISEAATPLRIDLFAPPRARG
;
A
#
# COMPACT_ATOMS: atom_id res chain seq x y z
N MET A 1 2.01 -9.63 3.00
CA MET A 1 1.69 -8.49 2.12
C MET A 1 2.61 -8.27 0.92
N LYS A 2 2.43 -8.83 -0.29
CA LYS A 2 3.14 -8.25 -1.47
C LYS A 2 2.43 -6.93 -1.88
N PRO A 3 3.15 -5.85 -2.21
CA PRO A 3 2.55 -4.64 -2.77
C PRO A 3 1.90 -4.88 -4.14
N LEU A 4 0.85 -4.14 -4.46
CA LEU A 4 0.29 -4.09 -5.82
C LEU A 4 1.24 -3.32 -6.73
N LEU A 5 1.39 -3.79 -7.97
CA LEU A 5 2.14 -3.13 -9.02
C LEU A 5 1.17 -2.47 -10.02
N LEU A 6 1.62 -1.41 -10.66
CA LEU A 6 0.87 -0.73 -11.71
C LEU A 6 0.49 -1.68 -12.86
N SER A 7 1.38 -2.61 -13.19
CA SER A 7 1.16 -3.63 -14.21
C SER A 7 0.07 -4.64 -13.85
N GLU A 8 -0.43 -4.65 -12.62
CA GLU A 8 -1.52 -5.51 -12.16
C GLU A 8 -2.88 -4.80 -12.16
N LEU A 9 -2.91 -3.52 -12.57
CA LEU A 9 -4.14 -2.75 -12.68
C LEU A 9 -4.68 -2.79 -14.12
N PRO A 10 -5.98 -3.07 -14.30
CA PRO A 10 -6.63 -2.91 -15.61
C PRO A 10 -6.63 -1.44 -16.05
N SER A 11 -6.77 -1.22 -17.35
CA SER A 11 -7.04 0.10 -17.91
C SER A 11 -8.36 0.66 -17.40
N ALA A 12 -8.51 1.99 -17.47
CA ALA A 12 -9.78 2.64 -17.13
C ALA A 12 -10.96 2.07 -17.95
N ALA A 13 -10.74 1.76 -19.24
CA ALA A 13 -11.75 1.17 -20.11
C ALA A 13 -12.11 -0.26 -19.69
N ALA A 14 -11.11 -1.10 -19.40
CA ALA A 14 -11.35 -2.47 -18.93
C ALA A 14 -12.01 -2.48 -17.54
N PHE A 15 -11.53 -1.63 -16.62
CA PHE A 15 -12.12 -1.47 -15.30
C PHE A 15 -13.59 -1.05 -15.40
N ALA A 16 -13.93 -0.08 -16.26
CA ALA A 16 -15.31 0.35 -16.44
C ALA A 16 -16.26 -0.81 -16.83
N GLN A 17 -15.77 -1.78 -17.63
CA GLN A 17 -16.55 -2.96 -18.02
C GLN A 17 -16.75 -3.94 -16.87
N ILE A 18 -15.70 -4.23 -16.09
CA ILE A 18 -15.76 -5.23 -15.00
C ILE A 18 -16.24 -4.67 -13.67
N ARG A 19 -16.29 -3.34 -13.51
CA ARG A 19 -16.57 -2.66 -12.24
C ARG A 19 -17.85 -3.14 -11.56
N PRO A 20 -19.00 -3.36 -12.24
CA PRO A 20 -20.21 -3.84 -11.56
C PRO A 20 -20.00 -5.19 -10.86
N THR A 21 -19.36 -6.14 -11.54
CA THR A 21 -19.04 -7.47 -11.00
C THR A 21 -18.00 -7.39 -9.89
N LEU A 22 -16.91 -6.65 -10.12
CA LEU A 22 -15.85 -6.48 -9.12
C LEU A 22 -16.39 -5.77 -7.86
N ARG A 23 -17.28 -4.79 -8.00
CA ARG A 23 -17.95 -4.12 -6.88
C ARG A 23 -18.73 -5.11 -6.02
N GLN A 24 -19.51 -6.00 -6.63
CA GLN A 24 -20.27 -7.02 -5.90
C GLN A 24 -19.33 -7.98 -5.15
N ALA A 25 -18.27 -8.42 -5.82
CA ALA A 25 -17.26 -9.30 -5.21
C ALA A 25 -16.55 -8.61 -4.02
N VAL A 26 -16.17 -7.35 -4.16
CA VAL A 26 -15.54 -6.58 -3.07
C VAL A 26 -16.50 -6.33 -1.90
N ILE A 27 -17.78 -6.07 -2.16
CA ILE A 27 -18.79 -5.93 -1.09
C ILE A 27 -18.92 -7.23 -0.31
N ALA A 28 -19.03 -8.38 -0.99
CA ALA A 28 -19.10 -9.68 -0.35
C ALA A 28 -17.82 -9.97 0.45
N HIS A 29 -16.65 -9.68 -0.11
CA HIS A 29 -15.36 -9.85 0.55
C HIS A 29 -15.22 -8.96 1.79
N LYS A 30 -15.66 -7.69 1.72
CA LYS A 30 -15.62 -6.76 2.85
C LYS A 30 -16.60 -7.13 3.97
N ALA A 31 -17.65 -7.90 3.69
CA ALA A 31 -18.59 -8.33 4.72
C ALA A 31 -17.91 -9.17 5.82
N ALA A 32 -16.97 -10.05 5.45
CA ALA A 32 -16.16 -10.83 6.39
C ALA A 32 -14.94 -10.06 6.94
N ARG A 33 -14.82 -8.76 6.65
CA ARG A 33 -13.68 -7.93 7.05
C ARG A 33 -14.10 -6.67 7.80
N ARG A 34 -15.40 -6.43 7.91
CA ARG A 34 -15.99 -5.31 8.63
C ARG A 34 -16.41 -5.76 10.01
N VAL A 35 -15.84 -5.16 11.04
CA VAL A 35 -16.10 -5.47 12.45
C VAL A 35 -16.61 -4.20 13.13
N ALA A 36 -17.89 -4.19 13.50
CA ALA A 36 -18.47 -3.13 14.31
C ALA A 36 -18.16 -3.37 15.80
N ILE A 37 -17.64 -2.35 16.48
CA ILE A 37 -17.15 -2.43 17.86
C ILE A 37 -17.93 -1.41 18.68
N GLY A 38 -19.04 -1.87 19.26
CA GLY A 38 -20.04 -0.99 19.86
C GLY A 38 -20.79 -0.19 18.78
N ASP A 39 -21.27 1.00 19.15
CA ASP A 39 -22.25 1.73 18.34
C ASP A 39 -21.62 2.75 17.38
N ARG A 40 -20.35 3.12 17.59
CA ARG A 40 -19.69 4.23 16.87
C ARG A 40 -18.43 3.83 16.13
N VAL A 41 -17.80 2.70 16.46
CA VAL A 41 -16.51 2.34 15.86
C VAL A 41 -16.66 1.14 14.94
N THR A 42 -16.10 1.24 13.74
CA THR A 42 -15.98 0.11 12.81
C THR A 42 -14.53 -0.05 12.37
N LEU A 43 -14.01 -1.28 12.40
CA LEU A 43 -12.78 -1.65 11.68
C LEU A 43 -13.12 -2.31 10.35
N VAL A 44 -12.39 -1.96 9.30
CA VAL A 44 -12.37 -2.69 8.03
C VAL A 44 -10.96 -3.20 7.79
N PHE A 45 -10.75 -4.51 7.91
CA PHE A 45 -9.45 -5.12 7.67
C PHE A 45 -9.09 -5.08 6.19
N GLU A 46 -7.90 -4.54 5.90
CA GLU A 46 -7.44 -4.29 4.54
C GLU A 46 -6.56 -5.44 4.04
N ASN A 47 -6.66 -5.73 2.74
CA ASN A 47 -5.77 -6.64 2.05
C ASN A 47 -5.57 -6.20 0.60
N ARG A 48 -4.89 -7.01 -0.20
CA ARG A 48 -4.57 -6.69 -1.59
C ARG A 48 -5.80 -6.37 -2.44
N GLU A 49 -6.92 -7.05 -2.22
CA GLU A 49 -8.14 -6.87 -3.01
C GLU A 49 -8.93 -5.63 -2.58
N THR A 50 -8.98 -5.34 -1.27
CA THR A 50 -9.63 -4.12 -0.78
C THR A 50 -8.86 -2.87 -1.21
N VAL A 51 -7.52 -2.93 -1.16
CA VAL A 51 -6.61 -1.88 -1.63
C VAL A 51 -6.70 -1.72 -3.14
N ARG A 52 -6.70 -2.82 -3.91
CA ARG A 52 -6.86 -2.75 -5.38
C ARG A 52 -8.15 -2.04 -5.76
N TRP A 53 -9.24 -2.39 -5.11
CA TRP A 53 -10.53 -1.73 -5.32
C TRP A 53 -10.48 -0.23 -5.02
N GLN A 54 -9.85 0.17 -3.91
CA GLN A 54 -9.71 1.58 -3.54
C GLN A 54 -8.90 2.36 -4.59
N VAL A 55 -7.75 1.83 -5.03
CA VAL A 55 -6.93 2.47 -6.06
C VAL A 55 -7.71 2.64 -7.37
N LEU A 56 -8.41 1.58 -7.82
CA LEU A 56 -9.18 1.64 -9.06
C LEU A 56 -10.34 2.64 -8.99
N GLU A 57 -11.05 2.70 -7.86
CA GLU A 57 -12.11 3.69 -7.66
C GLU A 57 -11.55 5.11 -7.59
N MET A 58 -10.41 5.33 -6.93
CA MET A 58 -9.76 6.65 -6.87
C MET A 58 -9.32 7.11 -8.26
N CYS A 59 -8.65 6.24 -9.03
CA CYS A 59 -8.27 6.57 -10.40
C CYS A 59 -9.49 6.92 -11.26
N ARG A 60 -10.63 6.26 -11.05
CA ARG A 60 -11.87 6.54 -11.78
C ARG A 60 -12.54 7.85 -11.36
N VAL A 61 -12.61 8.13 -10.05
CA VAL A 61 -13.24 9.35 -9.52
C VAL A 61 -12.46 10.59 -9.92
N GLU A 62 -11.13 10.51 -9.78
CA GLU A 62 -10.21 11.62 -10.07
C GLU A 62 -9.79 11.68 -11.56
N GLY A 63 -10.17 10.69 -12.37
CA GLY A 63 -9.80 10.62 -13.79
C GLY A 63 -8.30 10.45 -14.01
N LEU A 64 -7.60 9.75 -13.12
CA LEU A 64 -6.15 9.53 -13.22
C LEU A 64 -5.85 8.53 -14.34
N THR A 65 -5.23 9.04 -15.41
CA THR A 65 -4.78 8.23 -16.55
C THR A 65 -3.26 8.18 -16.68
N GLU A 66 -2.55 9.17 -16.13
CA GLU A 66 -1.10 9.22 -16.24
C GLU A 66 -0.43 8.21 -15.29
N PRO A 67 0.50 7.36 -15.78
CA PRO A 67 1.17 6.34 -14.97
C PRO A 67 1.78 6.85 -13.67
N ALA A 68 2.38 8.04 -13.68
CA ALA A 68 2.99 8.64 -12.49
C ALA A 68 1.95 9.03 -11.43
N ALA A 69 0.77 9.48 -11.84
CA ALA A 69 -0.32 9.82 -10.93
C ALA A 69 -0.94 8.55 -10.33
N ILE A 70 -1.15 7.52 -11.16
CA ILE A 70 -1.64 6.22 -10.69
C ILE A 70 -0.63 5.57 -9.73
N GLN A 71 0.67 5.63 -10.04
CA GLN A 71 1.71 5.10 -9.15
C GLN A 71 1.73 5.82 -7.80
N HIS A 72 1.57 7.15 -7.79
CA HIS A 72 1.49 7.91 -6.54
C HIS A 72 0.32 7.43 -5.67
N GLU A 73 -0.87 7.27 -6.26
CA GLU A 73 -2.05 6.76 -5.55
C GLU A 73 -1.83 5.33 -5.04
N LEU A 74 -1.24 4.49 -5.89
CA LEU A 74 -0.89 3.11 -5.57
C LEU A 74 0.08 3.02 -4.39
N ASP A 75 1.06 3.91 -4.31
CA ASP A 75 2.04 3.94 -3.22
C ASP A 75 1.39 4.32 -1.89
N VAL A 76 0.44 5.28 -1.91
CA VAL A 76 -0.35 5.67 -0.72
C VAL A 76 -1.16 4.47 -0.21
N TYR A 77 -1.93 3.80 -1.07
CA TYR A 77 -2.75 2.67 -0.62
C TYR A 77 -1.94 1.41 -0.31
N ASN A 78 -0.81 1.17 -0.98
CA ASN A 78 0.07 0.05 -0.65
C ASN A 78 0.62 0.16 0.78
N ALA A 79 0.70 1.36 1.36
CA ALA A 79 1.06 1.54 2.77
C ALA A 79 0.03 0.90 3.74
N LEU A 80 -1.21 0.69 3.29
CA LEU A 80 -2.25 0.01 4.07
C LEU A 80 -2.10 -1.50 4.08
N LEU A 81 -1.24 -2.07 3.22
CA LEU A 81 -1.12 -3.53 3.15
C LEU A 81 -0.41 -4.11 4.37
N PRO A 82 -0.90 -5.24 4.91
CA PRO A 82 -0.32 -5.85 6.09
C PRO A 82 1.04 -6.49 5.80
N GLY A 83 1.87 -6.50 6.82
CA GLY A 83 3.18 -7.14 6.79
C GLY A 83 3.20 -8.63 6.97
N PRO A 84 4.40 -9.21 7.04
CA PRO A 84 4.58 -10.53 7.61
C PRO A 84 4.06 -10.54 9.06
N GLY A 85 3.14 -11.46 9.38
CA GLY A 85 2.59 -11.62 10.73
C GLY A 85 1.77 -10.43 11.25
N GLU A 86 1.28 -9.57 10.36
CA GLU A 86 0.53 -8.38 10.74
C GLU A 86 -0.87 -8.41 10.12
N LEU A 87 -1.83 -7.81 10.80
CA LEU A 87 -3.12 -7.42 10.24
C LEU A 87 -3.16 -5.90 10.12
N SER A 88 -3.73 -5.35 9.05
CA SER A 88 -3.98 -3.92 8.91
C SER A 88 -5.47 -3.67 8.76
N ALA A 89 -5.93 -2.52 9.24
CA ALA A 89 -7.32 -2.12 9.13
C ALA A 89 -7.46 -0.60 9.04
N THR A 90 -8.57 -0.17 8.46
CA THR A 90 -9.06 1.20 8.54
C THR A 90 -10.11 1.27 9.65
N LEU A 91 -9.86 2.09 10.67
CA LEU A 91 -10.78 2.41 11.75
C LEU A 91 -11.63 3.62 11.36
N PHE A 92 -12.94 3.49 11.50
CA PHE A 92 -13.93 4.54 11.30
C PHE A 92 -14.61 4.86 12.62
N ILE A 93 -14.69 6.15 12.94
CA ILE A 93 -15.51 6.69 14.02
C ILE A 93 -16.73 7.34 13.37
N GLU A 94 -17.88 6.70 13.53
CA GLU A 94 -19.15 7.16 13.00
C GLU A 94 -19.73 8.24 13.92
N ILE A 95 -19.84 9.46 13.38
CA ILE A 95 -20.43 10.62 14.06
C ILE A 95 -21.70 10.99 13.31
N THR A 96 -22.84 10.88 13.99
CA THR A 96 -24.16 11.09 13.38
C THR A 96 -24.53 12.56 13.26
N ASN A 97 -24.05 13.41 14.18
CA ASN A 97 -24.27 14.86 14.14
C ASN A 97 -23.00 15.60 13.68
N LEU A 98 -23.04 16.12 12.45
CA LEU A 98 -21.92 16.87 11.86
C LEU A 98 -21.55 18.14 12.66
N ALA A 99 -22.49 18.72 13.42
CA ALA A 99 -22.21 19.90 14.24
C ALA A 99 -21.35 19.58 15.47
N GLU A 100 -21.33 18.31 15.91
CA GLU A 100 -20.65 17.85 17.13
C GLU A 100 -19.33 17.12 16.83
N VAL A 101 -18.93 17.01 15.54
CA VAL A 101 -17.74 16.24 15.12
C VAL A 101 -16.51 16.56 15.95
N ARG A 102 -16.22 17.85 16.13
CA ARG A 102 -15.05 18.27 16.90
C ARG A 102 -15.14 17.87 18.36
N GLU A 103 -16.29 18.11 19.00
CA GLU A 103 -16.48 17.78 20.42
C GLU A 103 -16.42 16.27 20.66
N GLU A 104 -17.03 15.48 19.77
CA GLU A 104 -17.00 14.01 19.87
C GLU A 104 -15.59 13.46 19.64
N LEU A 105 -14.83 13.99 18.68
CA LEU A 105 -13.43 13.59 18.49
C LEU A 105 -12.55 14.03 19.66
N ASP A 106 -12.71 15.26 20.17
CA ASP A 106 -11.93 15.77 21.32
C ASP A 106 -12.14 14.87 22.57
N ARG A 107 -13.33 14.28 22.75
CA ARG A 107 -13.62 13.31 23.83
C ARG A 107 -12.92 11.96 23.66
N LEU A 108 -12.48 11.62 22.45
CA LEU A 108 -11.86 10.34 22.10
C LEU A 108 -10.33 10.43 21.97
N VAL A 109 -9.74 11.59 22.26
CA VAL A 109 -8.28 11.75 22.31
C VAL A 109 -7.67 10.73 23.28
N GLY A 110 -6.68 9.97 22.81
CA GLY A 110 -6.07 8.86 23.54
C GLY A 110 -6.70 7.50 23.26
N MET A 111 -7.74 7.40 22.40
CA MET A 111 -8.29 6.12 21.95
C MET A 111 -7.26 5.28 21.19
N ASP A 112 -6.31 5.92 20.53
CA ASP A 112 -5.24 5.29 19.74
C ASP A 112 -4.40 4.30 20.55
N GLU A 113 -4.20 4.54 21.85
CA GLU A 113 -3.51 3.61 22.75
C GLU A 113 -4.41 2.48 23.30
N ARG A 114 -5.71 2.56 23.04
CA ARG A 114 -6.75 1.77 23.74
C ARG A 114 -7.42 0.73 22.87
N VAL A 115 -7.09 0.65 21.59
CA VAL A 115 -7.56 -0.41 20.68
C VAL A 115 -6.64 -1.63 20.75
N ALA A 116 -7.22 -2.83 20.89
CA ALA A 116 -6.47 -4.08 20.93
C ALA A 116 -7.24 -5.26 20.30
N LEU A 117 -6.50 -6.24 19.81
CA LEU A 117 -6.97 -7.56 19.43
C LEU A 117 -6.55 -8.56 20.51
N ARG A 118 -7.53 -9.18 21.18
CA ARG A 118 -7.32 -10.29 22.10
C ARG A 118 -7.38 -11.61 21.33
N VAL A 119 -6.35 -12.43 21.49
CA VAL A 119 -6.22 -13.76 20.88
C VAL A 119 -6.03 -14.79 21.99
N GLY A 120 -7.11 -15.42 22.44
CA GLY A 120 -7.07 -16.21 23.68
C GLY A 120 -6.65 -15.35 24.86
N ASP A 121 -5.50 -15.65 25.46
CA ASP A 121 -4.95 -14.90 26.59
C ASP A 121 -4.05 -13.73 26.16
N ASP A 122 -3.58 -13.73 24.90
CA ASP A 122 -2.68 -12.70 24.38
C ASP A 122 -3.43 -11.42 24.01
N LEU A 123 -2.84 -10.27 24.35
CA LEU A 123 -3.38 -8.95 23.99
C LEU A 123 -2.43 -8.22 23.04
N VAL A 124 -2.84 -8.08 21.78
CA VAL A 124 -2.10 -7.38 20.75
C VAL A 124 -2.65 -5.97 20.60
N ARG A 125 -1.88 -4.97 21.05
CA ARG A 125 -2.26 -3.55 20.90
C ARG A 125 -2.19 -3.12 19.44
N ALA A 126 -3.13 -2.27 19.03
CA ALA A 126 -3.09 -1.63 17.74
C ALA A 126 -2.00 -0.55 17.72
N THR A 127 -1.29 -0.43 16.60
CA THR A 127 -0.40 0.69 16.30
C THR A 127 -1.09 1.57 15.26
N PHE A 128 -1.31 2.83 15.59
CA PHE A 128 -1.90 3.82 14.68
C PHE A 128 -0.81 4.39 13.76
N ASP A 129 -1.20 4.80 12.54
CA ASP A 129 -0.25 5.42 11.62
C ASP A 129 0.14 6.82 12.12
N PRO A 130 1.42 7.07 12.43
CA PRO A 130 1.87 8.34 13.01
C PRO A 130 1.70 9.51 12.04
N SER A 131 1.58 9.27 10.74
CA SER A 131 1.31 10.34 9.76
C SER A 131 -0.11 10.91 9.85
N GLN A 132 -1.01 10.22 10.57
CA GLN A 132 -2.39 10.64 10.82
C GLN A 132 -2.62 11.13 12.25
N MET A 133 -1.55 11.23 13.05
CA MET A 133 -1.62 11.62 14.45
C MET A 133 -1.04 13.02 14.65
N ASP A 134 -1.85 13.90 15.22
CA ASP A 134 -1.39 15.14 15.87
C ASP A 134 -1.52 14.92 17.39
N GLU A 135 -0.57 15.43 18.19
CA GLU A 135 -0.50 15.18 19.65
C GLU A 135 -1.82 15.45 20.41
N ASP A 136 -2.66 16.37 19.88
CA ASP A 136 -3.91 16.81 20.52
C ASP A 136 -5.18 16.43 19.76
N ARG A 137 -5.11 15.59 18.70
CA ARG A 137 -6.29 15.32 17.85
C ARG A 137 -6.41 13.89 17.37
N ILE A 138 -7.64 13.39 17.42
CA ILE A 138 -8.07 12.16 16.76
C ILE A 138 -8.93 12.52 15.53
N SER A 139 -8.81 11.71 14.47
CA SER A 139 -9.56 11.83 13.24
C SER A 139 -10.70 10.81 13.18
N ALA A 140 -11.71 11.08 12.35
CA ALA A 140 -12.80 10.12 12.13
C ALA A 140 -12.35 8.85 11.38
N VAL A 141 -11.16 8.87 10.77
CA VAL A 141 -10.58 7.75 10.04
C VAL A 141 -9.12 7.58 10.46
N HIS A 142 -8.74 6.35 10.81
CA HIS A 142 -7.36 5.99 11.16
C HIS A 142 -6.92 4.70 10.50
N TYR A 143 -5.64 4.62 10.16
CA TYR A 143 -4.99 3.39 9.75
C TYR A 143 -4.34 2.74 10.96
N VAL A 144 -4.69 1.47 11.20
CA VAL A 144 -4.23 0.72 12.36
C VAL A 144 -3.61 -0.60 11.92
N ARG A 145 -2.60 -1.03 12.67
CA ARG A 145 -1.89 -2.31 12.46
C ARG A 145 -1.87 -3.11 13.75
N PHE A 146 -1.99 -4.42 13.63
CA PHE A 146 -1.83 -5.38 14.71
C PHE A 146 -0.67 -6.29 14.34
N SER A 147 0.46 -6.17 15.02
CA SER A 147 1.61 -7.04 14.82
C SER A 147 1.46 -8.25 15.74
N LEU A 148 1.14 -9.42 15.18
CA LEU A 148 0.89 -10.62 15.96
C LEU A 148 2.21 -11.40 16.16
N PRO A 149 2.65 -11.64 17.40
CA PRO A 149 3.72 -12.57 17.70
C PRO A 149 3.41 -13.99 17.17
N GLU A 150 4.44 -14.81 17.04
CA GLU A 150 4.29 -16.17 16.49
C GLU A 150 3.23 -17.00 17.23
N GLU A 151 3.28 -17.01 18.56
CA GLU A 151 2.33 -17.71 19.44
C GLU A 151 0.89 -17.24 19.22
N ALA A 152 0.69 -15.91 19.09
CA ALA A 152 -0.62 -15.33 18.82
C ALA A 152 -1.14 -15.72 17.43
N ARG A 153 -0.30 -15.80 16.40
CA ARG A 153 -0.73 -16.24 15.06
C ARG A 153 -1.16 -17.71 15.06
N GLU A 154 -0.40 -18.58 15.74
CA GLU A 154 -0.78 -19.98 15.89
C GLU A 154 -2.09 -20.12 16.66
N ALA A 155 -2.27 -19.35 17.74
CA ALA A 155 -3.53 -19.27 18.47
C ALA A 155 -4.68 -18.75 17.59
N PHE A 156 -4.43 -17.77 16.74
CA PHE A 156 -5.41 -17.17 15.84
C PHE A 156 -6.03 -18.21 14.89
N SER A 157 -5.20 -19.05 14.28
CA SER A 157 -5.62 -20.09 13.34
C SER A 157 -6.22 -21.33 14.02
N ARG A 158 -6.02 -21.54 15.32
CA ARG A 158 -6.59 -22.66 16.06
C ARG A 158 -8.12 -22.53 16.19
N PRO A 159 -8.91 -23.53 15.76
CA PRO A 159 -10.35 -23.54 15.99
C PRO A 159 -10.68 -23.46 17.49
N GLY A 160 -11.65 -22.63 17.86
CA GLY A 160 -12.09 -22.47 19.25
C GLY A 160 -11.33 -21.44 20.08
N THR A 161 -10.21 -20.89 19.61
CA THR A 161 -9.53 -19.77 20.29
C THR A 161 -10.41 -18.52 20.22
N ALA A 162 -10.86 -17.94 21.33
CA ALA A 162 -11.64 -16.69 21.30
C ALA A 162 -10.83 -15.54 20.67
N LEU A 163 -11.43 -14.80 19.75
CA LEU A 163 -10.84 -13.62 19.10
C LEU A 163 -11.74 -12.43 19.34
N THR A 164 -11.24 -11.40 20.01
CA THR A 164 -12.05 -10.23 20.37
C THR A 164 -11.32 -8.95 20.04
N ILE A 165 -11.96 -8.00 19.37
CA ILE A 165 -11.49 -6.62 19.32
C ILE A 165 -12.03 -5.86 20.52
N GLU A 166 -11.16 -5.16 21.21
CA GLU A 166 -11.46 -4.43 22.44
C GLU A 166 -11.02 -2.98 22.29
N ILE A 167 -11.87 -2.05 22.72
CA ILE A 167 -11.54 -0.64 22.91
C ILE A 167 -11.84 -0.31 24.36
N ASP A 168 -10.80 0.04 25.11
CA ASP A 168 -10.88 0.37 26.53
C ASP A 168 -10.44 1.83 26.77
N HIS A 169 -11.28 2.75 26.30
CA HIS A 169 -11.07 4.19 26.46
C HIS A 169 -12.07 4.77 27.48
N PRO A 170 -11.68 5.71 28.37
CA PRO A 170 -12.59 6.27 29.37
C PRO A 170 -13.92 6.83 28.82
N ALA A 171 -13.88 7.39 27.60
CA ALA A 171 -15.07 7.89 26.91
C ALA A 171 -15.74 6.87 25.95
N TYR A 172 -15.13 5.70 25.75
CA TYR A 172 -15.64 4.67 24.84
C TYR A 172 -15.10 3.28 25.20
N GLN A 173 -15.96 2.44 25.81
CA GLN A 173 -15.64 1.05 26.12
C GLN A 173 -16.54 0.10 25.33
N ALA A 174 -15.94 -0.72 24.47
CA ALA A 174 -16.67 -1.66 23.64
C ALA A 174 -15.81 -2.87 23.30
N ARG A 175 -16.45 -4.01 23.05
CA ARG A 175 -15.79 -5.22 22.56
C ARG A 175 -16.65 -5.95 21.54
N CYS A 176 -16.01 -6.63 20.61
CA CYS A 176 -16.67 -7.44 19.59
C CYS A 176 -15.90 -8.75 19.39
N GLU A 177 -16.58 -9.89 19.55
CA GLU A 177 -16.02 -11.19 19.20
C GLU A 177 -16.06 -11.38 17.68
N LEU A 178 -14.94 -11.81 17.10
CA LEU A 178 -14.84 -12.02 15.65
C LEU A 178 -15.62 -13.27 15.22
N SER A 179 -16.43 -13.13 14.19
CA SER A 179 -17.16 -14.26 13.58
C SER A 179 -16.20 -15.29 12.98
N ALA A 180 -16.68 -16.51 12.79
CA ALA A 180 -15.92 -17.57 12.11
C ALA A 180 -15.47 -17.16 10.70
N ASP A 181 -16.35 -16.48 9.94
CA ASP A 181 -16.04 -15.97 8.61
C ASP A 181 -14.93 -14.91 8.65
N THR A 182 -14.99 -14.01 9.65
CA THR A 182 -13.94 -13.00 9.85
C THR A 182 -12.60 -13.65 10.18
N ARG A 183 -12.59 -14.62 11.11
CA ARG A 183 -11.38 -15.39 11.42
C ARG A 183 -10.79 -16.03 10.17
N ALA A 184 -11.60 -16.76 9.41
CA ALA A 184 -11.13 -17.48 8.23
C ALA A 184 -10.52 -16.53 7.20
N SER A 185 -11.18 -15.38 6.99
CA SER A 185 -10.69 -14.33 6.08
C SER A 185 -9.35 -13.74 6.52
N LEU A 186 -9.17 -13.44 7.81
CA LEU A 186 -7.95 -12.82 8.33
C LEU A 186 -6.80 -13.82 8.49
N ALA A 187 -7.10 -15.08 8.83
CA ALA A 187 -6.11 -16.15 8.92
C ALA A 187 -5.44 -16.39 7.55
N ALA A 188 -6.22 -16.34 6.46
CA ALA A 188 -5.67 -16.42 5.11
C ALA A 188 -4.64 -15.32 4.83
N ASP A 189 -4.89 -14.08 5.25
CA ASP A 189 -3.96 -12.97 5.05
C ASP A 189 -2.64 -13.17 5.83
N LEU A 190 -2.71 -13.71 7.06
CA LEU A 190 -1.54 -14.02 7.90
C LEU A 190 -0.65 -15.11 7.29
N GLU A 191 -1.26 -16.06 6.58
CA GLU A 191 -0.57 -17.11 5.82
C GLU A 191 -0.04 -16.60 4.46
N GLY A 192 -0.28 -15.33 4.13
CA GLY A 192 0.12 -14.70 2.88
C GLY A 192 -0.82 -15.01 1.70
N GLY A 193 -1.94 -15.69 1.96
CA GLY A 193 -3.00 -15.93 1.01
C GLY A 193 -3.88 -14.70 0.82
N CYS A 194 -4.09 -14.28 -0.42
CA CYS A 194 -5.12 -13.30 -0.77
C CYS A 194 -5.70 -13.71 -2.12
N PRO A 195 -6.86 -14.40 -2.15
CA PRO A 195 -7.44 -14.85 -3.40
C PRO A 195 -7.86 -13.64 -4.24
N GLU A 196 -7.56 -13.68 -5.54
CA GLU A 196 -8.00 -12.67 -6.48
C GLU A 196 -9.53 -12.72 -6.61
N LEU A 197 -10.23 -11.59 -6.44
CA LEU A 197 -11.71 -11.59 -6.46
C LEU A 197 -12.30 -11.72 -7.86
N GLN A 198 -11.53 -11.29 -8.87
CA GLN A 198 -11.85 -11.40 -10.29
C GLN A 198 -10.53 -11.61 -11.04
N PRO A 199 -10.44 -12.51 -12.02
CA PRO A 199 -9.23 -12.64 -12.83
C PRO A 199 -9.02 -11.35 -13.63
N LEU A 200 -7.99 -10.58 -13.28
CA LEU A 200 -7.64 -9.34 -14.02
C LEU A 200 -6.55 -9.58 -15.06
N GLY A 201 -5.93 -10.76 -15.06
CA GLY A 201 -4.75 -11.08 -15.87
C GLY A 201 -4.94 -10.94 -17.38
N ASP A 202 -6.15 -11.18 -17.88
CA ASP A 202 -6.49 -11.12 -19.32
C ASP A 202 -7.04 -9.76 -19.77
N LEU A 203 -7.24 -8.82 -18.84
CA LEU A 203 -7.80 -7.52 -19.17
C LEU A 203 -6.71 -6.60 -19.74
N PRO A 204 -7.05 -5.75 -20.73
CA PRO A 204 -6.16 -4.68 -21.16
C PRO A 204 -5.72 -3.85 -19.96
N ARG A 205 -4.42 -3.84 -19.69
CA ARG A 205 -3.80 -3.15 -18.54
C ARG A 205 -3.82 -1.64 -18.76
N ALA A 206 -3.66 -0.87 -17.68
CA ALA A 206 -3.50 0.58 -17.78
C ALA A 206 -2.46 0.91 -18.86
N ASP A 207 -2.77 1.91 -19.69
CA ASP A 207 -1.91 2.33 -20.81
C ASP A 207 -0.66 3.01 -20.22
N VAL A 208 0.23 2.19 -19.68
CA VAL A 208 1.59 2.56 -19.34
C VAL A 208 2.31 2.56 -20.67
N GLY A 209 2.12 3.64 -21.44
CA GLY A 209 2.53 3.72 -22.84
C GLY A 209 3.88 3.04 -23.06
N ASP A 210 3.97 2.19 -24.09
CA ASP A 210 5.02 1.18 -24.27
C ASP A 210 6.46 1.72 -24.36
N GLU A 211 6.63 3.04 -24.41
CA GLU A 211 7.92 3.70 -24.54
C GLU A 211 8.31 4.48 -23.28
N ASP A 212 9.58 4.35 -22.91
CA ASP A 212 10.15 5.14 -21.83
C ASP A 212 10.14 6.64 -22.19
N LYS A 213 9.56 7.47 -21.31
CA LYS A 213 9.48 8.93 -21.53
C LYS A 213 10.81 9.58 -21.14
N VAL A 214 11.44 10.32 -22.05
CA VAL A 214 12.65 11.11 -21.74
C VAL A 214 12.30 12.24 -20.78
N VAL A 215 12.86 12.20 -19.57
CA VAL A 215 12.70 13.24 -18.54
C VAL A 215 13.72 14.35 -18.75
N ARG A 216 14.96 13.98 -19.04
CA ARG A 216 16.07 14.93 -19.20
C ARG A 216 17.18 14.32 -20.04
N THR A 217 17.85 15.15 -20.84
CA THR A 217 19.08 14.76 -21.56
C THR A 217 20.20 15.70 -21.15
N ARG A 218 21.39 15.16 -20.88
CA ARG A 218 22.59 15.92 -20.51
C ARG A 218 23.80 15.28 -21.17
N GLY A 219 24.45 16.01 -22.07
CA GLY A 219 25.63 15.49 -22.78
C GLY A 219 25.28 14.21 -23.54
N LYS A 220 26.00 13.13 -23.23
CA LYS A 220 25.85 11.81 -23.87
C LYS A 220 24.95 10.86 -23.08
N VAL A 221 24.23 11.34 -22.07
CA VAL A 221 23.35 10.53 -21.22
C VAL A 221 21.95 11.12 -21.13
N ARG A 222 20.96 10.26 -20.91
CA ARG A 222 19.57 10.65 -20.70
C ARG A 222 18.98 9.94 -19.48
N LEU A 223 18.06 10.65 -18.84
CA LEU A 223 17.21 10.15 -17.78
C LEU A 223 15.83 9.89 -18.36
N LEU A 224 15.36 8.68 -18.21
CA LEU A 224 14.05 8.22 -18.66
C LEU A 224 13.16 7.94 -17.45
N ARG A 225 11.86 8.13 -17.64
CA ARG A 225 10.83 7.54 -16.80
C ARG A 225 10.38 6.28 -17.52
N PRO A 226 10.57 5.10 -16.92
CA PRO A 226 10.23 3.85 -17.57
C PRO A 226 8.74 3.79 -17.89
N ALA A 227 8.42 3.20 -19.04
CA ALA A 227 7.05 2.82 -19.39
C ALA A 227 6.44 2.00 -18.25
N HIS A 228 7.22 1.10 -17.63
CA HIS A 228 6.78 0.23 -16.55
C HIS A 228 7.60 0.44 -15.26
N PRO A 229 7.17 1.35 -14.36
CA PRO A 229 7.83 1.58 -13.08
C PRO A 229 7.87 0.32 -12.20
N ARG A 230 9.01 0.06 -11.54
CA ARG A 230 9.20 -1.10 -10.64
C ARG A 230 8.93 -0.75 -9.18
N ALA A 231 9.07 0.53 -8.81
CA ALA A 231 8.87 1.04 -7.46
C ALA A 231 8.72 2.59 -7.49
N PRO A 232 8.42 3.25 -6.35
CA PRO A 232 8.34 4.70 -6.26
C PRO A 232 9.62 5.37 -6.77
N GLY A 233 9.47 6.49 -7.48
CA GLY A 233 10.60 7.25 -8.00
C GLY A 233 11.41 6.54 -9.09
N HIS A 234 10.88 5.49 -9.75
CA HIS A 234 11.64 4.74 -10.76
C HIS A 234 12.07 5.63 -11.94
N HIS A 235 13.38 5.74 -12.15
CA HIS A 235 14.02 6.38 -13.30
C HIS A 235 15.07 5.44 -13.90
N ILE A 236 15.35 5.59 -15.19
CA ILE A 236 16.39 4.85 -15.89
C ILE A 236 17.42 5.84 -16.43
N ALA A 237 18.67 5.67 -16.07
CA ALA A 237 19.79 6.40 -16.67
C ALA A 237 20.45 5.53 -17.73
N GLU A 238 20.59 6.07 -18.94
CA GLU A 238 21.25 5.36 -20.05
C GLU A 238 22.01 6.33 -20.99
N PRO A 239 23.02 5.83 -21.73
CA PRO A 239 23.67 6.59 -22.79
C PRO A 239 22.71 6.92 -23.96
N THR A 240 22.91 8.07 -24.59
CA THR A 240 22.20 8.44 -25.83
C THR A 240 22.81 7.81 -27.08
N VAL A 241 24.04 7.31 -26.97
CA VAL A 241 24.77 6.64 -28.06
C VAL A 241 24.60 5.12 -27.95
N PRO A 242 24.13 4.44 -29.03
CA PRO A 242 24.01 2.98 -29.04
C PRO A 242 25.39 2.31 -28.93
N GLY A 243 25.51 1.23 -28.16
CA GLY A 243 26.60 0.26 -28.33
C GLY A 243 27.70 0.20 -27.26
N ALA A 244 27.56 0.82 -26.09
CA ALA A 244 28.50 0.62 -24.99
C ALA A 244 27.93 -0.35 -23.94
N ALA A 245 28.55 -1.52 -23.78
CA ALA A 245 28.45 -2.29 -22.55
C ALA A 245 29.17 -1.52 -21.43
N PHE A 246 28.80 -1.73 -20.15
CA PHE A 246 29.38 -1.00 -19.01
C PHE A 246 30.93 -1.02 -19.00
N LEU A 247 31.52 -2.15 -19.39
CA LEU A 247 32.96 -2.38 -19.39
C LEU A 247 33.69 -1.74 -20.59
N ASP A 248 32.97 -1.45 -21.67
CA ASP A 248 33.52 -0.91 -22.93
C ASP A 248 33.20 0.59 -23.11
N ALA A 249 32.50 1.19 -22.16
CA ALA A 249 32.14 2.60 -22.19
C ALA A 249 33.37 3.50 -21.99
N PRO A 250 33.55 4.56 -22.80
CA PRO A 250 34.67 5.47 -22.63
C PRO A 250 34.56 6.22 -21.28
N PRO A 251 35.68 6.55 -20.61
CA PRO A 251 35.66 7.09 -19.25
C PRO A 251 34.88 8.39 -19.07
N ASP A 252 34.82 9.23 -20.09
CA ASP A 252 34.04 10.47 -20.11
C ASP A 252 32.53 10.20 -20.06
N LEU A 253 32.06 9.22 -20.83
CA LEU A 253 30.66 8.77 -20.82
C LEU A 253 30.27 8.18 -19.46
N LEU A 254 31.15 7.35 -18.88
CA LEU A 254 30.92 6.76 -17.56
C LEU A 254 30.85 7.83 -16.47
N ALA A 255 31.71 8.84 -16.52
CA ALA A 255 31.68 9.95 -15.58
C ALA A 255 30.37 10.76 -15.67
N GLU A 256 29.89 11.06 -16.89
CA GLU A 256 28.59 11.73 -17.09
C GLU A 256 27.42 10.88 -16.57
N LEU A 257 27.43 9.57 -16.83
CA LEU A 257 26.38 8.65 -16.39
C LEU A 257 26.34 8.53 -14.86
N LEU A 258 27.50 8.32 -14.22
CA LEU A 258 27.60 8.23 -12.77
C LEU A 258 27.17 9.54 -12.08
N ALA A 259 27.49 10.69 -12.66
CA ALA A 259 27.04 11.99 -12.14
C ALA A 259 25.51 12.11 -12.19
N LEU A 260 24.87 11.70 -13.29
CA LEU A 260 23.42 11.70 -13.43
C LEU A 260 22.75 10.72 -12.46
N VAL A 261 23.34 9.54 -12.28
CA VAL A 261 22.89 8.52 -11.32
C VAL A 261 22.97 9.08 -9.90
N GLN A 262 24.09 9.69 -9.49
CA GLN A 262 24.27 10.27 -8.16
C GLN A 262 23.33 11.45 -7.87
N GLU A 263 23.05 12.30 -8.86
CA GLU A 263 22.07 13.40 -8.74
C GLU A 263 20.66 12.84 -8.54
N THR A 264 20.27 11.86 -9.36
CA THR A 264 18.94 11.24 -9.31
C THR A 264 18.75 10.41 -8.04
N ALA A 265 19.75 9.64 -7.62
CA ALA A 265 19.71 8.85 -6.39
C ALA A 265 19.50 9.72 -5.16
N ARG A 266 20.22 10.86 -5.06
CA ARG A 266 20.03 11.83 -3.97
C ARG A 266 18.63 12.42 -3.94
N LYS A 267 18.04 12.67 -5.11
CA LYS A 267 16.66 13.15 -5.21
C LYS A 267 15.67 12.09 -4.73
N ILE A 268 15.80 10.85 -5.20
CA ILE A 268 14.95 9.73 -4.78
C ILE A 268 15.12 9.48 -3.27
N GLU A 269 16.33 9.56 -2.74
CA GLU A 269 16.60 9.42 -1.31
C GLU A 269 15.99 10.56 -0.49
N ALA A 270 16.03 11.81 -0.96
CA ALA A 270 15.38 12.94 -0.31
C ALA A 270 13.85 12.83 -0.32
N GLU A 271 13.26 12.30 -1.41
CA GLU A 271 11.81 12.16 -1.57
C GLU A 271 11.25 10.89 -0.89
N HIS A 272 12.02 9.80 -0.86
CA HIS A 272 11.54 8.47 -0.46
C HIS A 272 12.34 7.81 0.67
N GLY A 273 13.40 8.45 1.17
CA GLY A 273 14.23 8.02 2.30
C GLY A 273 15.32 7.00 1.97
N SER A 274 15.27 6.33 0.81
CA SER A 274 16.33 5.44 0.34
C SER A 274 16.25 5.25 -1.17
N CYS A 275 17.38 4.90 -1.80
CA CYS A 275 17.45 4.63 -3.23
C CYS A 275 18.21 3.33 -3.49
N ARG A 276 17.65 2.46 -4.34
CA ARG A 276 18.29 1.26 -4.85
C ARG A 276 18.71 1.53 -6.29
N VAL A 277 19.97 1.21 -6.59
CA VAL A 277 20.55 1.33 -7.93
C VAL A 277 20.82 -0.08 -8.45
N VAL A 278 20.29 -0.40 -9.63
CA VAL A 278 20.48 -1.71 -10.28
C VAL A 278 21.07 -1.47 -11.66
N ILE A 279 22.21 -2.09 -11.93
CA ILE A 279 22.88 -2.03 -13.23
C ILE A 279 22.53 -3.30 -13.99
N SER A 280 21.92 -3.16 -15.17
CA SER A 280 21.61 -4.29 -16.04
C SER A 280 22.79 -4.57 -16.96
N GLU A 281 23.71 -5.46 -16.55
CA GLU A 281 24.94 -5.80 -17.30
C GLU A 281 24.67 -6.40 -18.69
N ALA A 282 23.49 -7.00 -18.90
CA ALA A 282 23.08 -7.62 -20.17
C ALA A 282 22.27 -6.69 -21.10
N ALA A 283 21.96 -5.44 -20.69
CA ALA A 283 21.17 -4.52 -21.49
C ALA A 283 22.07 -3.72 -22.46
N THR A 284 21.71 -3.72 -23.75
CA THR A 284 22.27 -2.80 -24.75
C THR A 284 21.14 -1.94 -25.33
N PRO A 285 21.14 -0.61 -25.12
CA PRO A 285 22.17 0.18 -24.44
C PRO A 285 22.23 -0.09 -22.93
N LEU A 286 23.35 0.30 -22.29
CA LEU A 286 23.56 0.23 -20.85
C LEU A 286 22.42 0.95 -20.11
N ARG A 287 21.76 0.24 -19.18
CA ARG A 287 20.65 0.77 -18.38
C ARG A 287 20.92 0.63 -16.90
N ILE A 288 20.75 1.74 -16.18
CA ILE A 288 20.83 1.81 -14.72
C ILE A 288 19.46 2.20 -14.20
N ASP A 289 18.78 1.27 -13.55
CA ASP A 289 17.50 1.49 -12.88
C ASP A 289 17.73 2.10 -11.49
N LEU A 290 17.08 3.22 -11.19
CA LEU A 290 17.10 3.87 -9.88
C LEU A 290 15.68 3.96 -9.33
N PHE A 291 15.43 3.42 -8.14
CA PHE A 291 14.10 3.43 -7.54
C PHE A 291 14.17 3.29 -6.02
N ALA A 292 13.14 3.74 -5.31
CA ALA A 292 13.05 3.53 -3.87
C ALA A 292 12.79 2.04 -3.58
N PRO A 293 13.63 1.36 -2.77
CA PRO A 293 13.34 -0.01 -2.38
C PRO A 293 12.08 -0.04 -1.50
N PRO A 294 11.28 -1.13 -1.56
CA PRO A 294 10.18 -1.30 -0.61
C PRO A 294 10.75 -1.25 0.80
N ARG A 295 10.16 -0.41 1.67
CA ARG A 295 10.63 -0.22 3.05
C ARG A 295 10.76 -1.59 3.72
N ALA A 296 11.99 -1.98 4.05
CA ALA A 296 12.24 -3.15 4.86
C ALA A 296 11.64 -2.87 6.25
N ARG A 297 10.68 -3.70 6.66
CA ARG A 297 10.11 -3.66 8.00
C ARG A 297 11.22 -4.01 8.98
N GLY A 298 11.66 -3.03 9.77
CA GLY A 298 12.39 -3.26 11.01
C GLY A 298 11.42 -3.62 12.12
#